data_AF-A0A661B5Q6-F1
#
_entry.id   AF-A0A661B5Q6-F1
#
_cell.length_a   1.000
_cell.length_b   1.000
_cell.length_c   1.000
_cell.angle_alpha   90.00
_cell.angle_beta   90.00
_cell.angle_gamma   90.00
#
_symmetry.space_group_name_H-M   'P 1'
#
loop_
_entity.id
_entity.type
_entity.pdbx_description
1 polymer ?
#
loop_
_entity_poly.entity_id
_entity_poly.type
_entity_poly.pdbx_seq_one_letter_code
_entity_poly.pdbx_strand_id
1 'polypeptide(L)'
;MKTMVVQENSPLYRQKIQIGHTRTCNCKATHINCLTAKEWLKCQLGVWQFTYESRDVRDKKVHPATFPIALSKKVIELFTHQGELVLDPFVGSGTTLVAANDLNRNAIGFDLQQSYIDLCEKRLKAQANLFNKAQQIAIQDDARNIYKYIEQETISLIWTSPPYANLLNRRRKNKSRRDRNNEQLGKIEQYSQDPRDLGTMALEEYTEAMGDIYESLLPLLKPKAHCVINVPDMWWEERSINYFFLYGHAMLN
;
A
#
# COMPACT_ATOMS: atom_id res chain seq x y z
N MET A 1 19.54 -4.40 -8.26
CA MET A 1 18.41 -3.92 -7.45
C MET A 1 18.75 -2.55 -6.90
N LYS A 2 18.01 -1.50 -7.27
CA LYS A 2 18.21 -0.15 -6.74
C LYS A 2 17.16 0.09 -5.65
N THR A 3 17.40 -0.46 -4.47
CA THR A 3 16.62 -0.13 -3.27
C THR A 3 17.21 1.11 -2.63
N MET A 4 16.38 2.05 -2.23
CA MET A 4 16.79 3.28 -1.56
C MET A 4 15.88 3.55 -0.36
N VAL A 5 16.45 4.11 0.69
CA VAL A 5 15.70 4.62 1.85
C VAL A 5 15.97 6.12 1.97
N VAL A 6 14.92 6.89 2.24
CA VAL A 6 15.02 8.32 2.54
C VAL A 6 14.49 8.54 3.94
N GLN A 7 15.39 8.72 4.90
CA GLN A 7 15.06 9.07 6.29
C GLN A 7 14.93 10.59 6.46
N GLU A 8 14.38 11.05 7.59
CA GLU A 8 14.20 12.49 7.88
C GLU A 8 15.52 13.30 7.83
N ASN A 9 16.66 12.66 8.10
CA ASN A 9 17.99 13.27 8.06
C ASN A 9 18.67 13.20 6.67
N SER A 10 18.01 12.61 5.67
CA SER A 10 18.56 12.43 4.33
C SER A 10 18.59 13.77 3.56
N PRO A 11 19.61 14.04 2.73
CA PRO A 11 19.60 15.20 1.84
C PRO A 11 18.47 15.14 0.80
N LEU A 12 17.88 13.95 0.56
CA LEU A 12 16.73 13.76 -0.32
C LEU A 12 15.39 13.98 0.40
N TYR A 13 15.41 14.28 1.71
CA TYR A 13 14.20 14.51 2.48
C TYR A 13 13.45 15.74 1.94
N ARG A 14 12.17 15.53 1.58
CA ARG A 14 11.27 16.49 0.93
C ARG A 14 11.83 17.11 -0.35
N GLN A 15 12.64 16.35 -1.09
CA GLN A 15 13.13 16.70 -2.41
C GLN A 15 12.49 15.79 -3.46
N LYS A 16 12.33 16.30 -4.69
CA LYS A 16 11.84 15.49 -5.82
C LYS A 16 12.80 14.34 -6.11
N ILE A 17 12.27 13.12 -6.15
CA ILE A 17 13.04 11.90 -6.35
C ILE A 17 12.86 11.42 -7.79
N GLN A 18 13.99 11.19 -8.46
CA GLN A 18 14.00 10.62 -9.80
C GLN A 18 13.81 9.10 -9.73
N ILE A 19 12.66 8.62 -10.21
CA ILE A 19 12.33 7.20 -10.32
C ILE A 19 11.74 6.89 -11.70
N GLY A 20 12.06 5.72 -12.23
CA GLY A 20 11.39 5.20 -13.42
C GLY A 20 9.89 5.09 -13.19
N HIS A 21 9.10 5.59 -14.13
CA HIS A 21 7.65 5.57 -14.05
C HIS A 21 6.98 5.22 -15.37
N THR A 22 7.73 5.01 -16.45
CA THR A 22 7.20 4.68 -17.77
C THR A 22 7.17 3.18 -18.00
N ARG A 23 6.19 2.70 -18.78
CA ARG A 23 6.11 1.29 -19.17
C ARG A 23 7.39 0.82 -19.88
N THR A 24 7.84 -0.39 -19.58
CA THR A 24 9.02 -1.04 -20.18
C THR A 24 8.71 -2.36 -20.88
N CYS A 25 7.45 -2.82 -20.85
CA CYS A 25 7.01 -4.02 -21.55
C CYS A 25 6.69 -3.72 -23.03
N ASN A 26 6.57 -4.78 -23.83
CA ASN A 26 6.22 -4.72 -25.25
C ASN A 26 4.72 -4.98 -25.51
N CYS A 27 3.87 -4.78 -24.50
CA CYS A 27 2.43 -4.98 -24.63
C CYS A 27 1.84 -3.98 -25.65
N LYS A 28 0.86 -4.42 -26.45
CA LYS A 28 0.12 -3.54 -27.37
C LYS A 28 -0.46 -2.34 -26.61
N ALA A 29 -0.49 -1.17 -27.24
CA ALA A 29 -0.98 0.08 -26.63
C ALA A 29 -2.44 0.02 -26.16
N THR A 30 -3.24 -0.89 -26.72
CA THR A 30 -4.64 -1.14 -26.32
C THR A 30 -4.77 -1.94 -25.02
N HIS A 31 -3.70 -2.58 -24.53
CA HIS A 31 -3.73 -3.29 -23.26
C HIS A 31 -3.51 -2.34 -22.09
N ILE A 32 -4.32 -2.52 -21.05
CA ILE A 32 -4.19 -1.78 -19.79
C ILE A 32 -3.14 -2.37 -18.84
N ASN A 33 -2.67 -3.59 -19.10
CA ASN A 33 -1.64 -4.27 -18.31
C ASN A 33 -0.91 -5.37 -19.11
N CYS A 34 -0.03 -6.11 -18.42
CA CYS A 34 0.77 -7.18 -19.00
C CYS A 34 0.10 -8.57 -18.99
N LEU A 35 -1.17 -8.68 -18.57
CA LEU A 35 -1.86 -9.97 -18.45
C LEU A 35 -2.30 -10.49 -19.82
N THR A 36 -2.25 -11.81 -19.97
CA THR A 36 -2.91 -12.50 -21.08
C THR A 36 -4.44 -12.46 -20.91
N ALA A 37 -5.19 -12.67 -21.99
CA ALA A 37 -6.66 -12.75 -21.93
C ALA A 37 -7.15 -13.81 -20.92
N LYS A 38 -6.45 -14.95 -20.82
CA LYS A 38 -6.77 -16.01 -19.85
C LYS A 38 -6.57 -15.57 -18.41
N GLU A 39 -5.50 -14.83 -18.12
CA GLU A 39 -5.23 -14.32 -16.78
C GLU A 39 -6.20 -13.20 -16.40
N TRP A 40 -6.52 -12.32 -17.36
CA TRP A 40 -7.51 -11.26 -17.20
C TRP A 40 -8.89 -11.81 -16.83
N LEU A 41 -9.35 -12.87 -17.51
CA LEU A 41 -10.62 -13.53 -17.19
C LEU A 41 -10.69 -14.04 -15.75
N LYS A 42 -9.58 -14.54 -15.20
CA LYS A 42 -9.52 -14.98 -13.78
C LYS A 42 -9.70 -13.82 -12.81
N CYS A 43 -9.35 -12.59 -13.20
CA CYS A 43 -9.56 -11.41 -12.37
C CYS A 43 -11.02 -10.97 -12.30
N GLN A 44 -11.86 -11.38 -13.25
CA GLN A 44 -13.29 -11.02 -13.30
C GLN A 44 -14.14 -11.84 -12.32
N LEU A 45 -13.55 -12.78 -11.58
CA LEU A 45 -14.21 -13.48 -10.49
C LEU A 45 -14.47 -12.49 -9.35
N GLY A 46 -15.70 -12.41 -8.86
CA GLY A 46 -16.09 -11.50 -7.78
C GLY A 46 -15.54 -11.85 -6.40
N VAL A 47 -14.88 -13.00 -6.26
CA VAL A 47 -14.22 -13.43 -5.02
C VAL A 47 -12.84 -13.97 -5.36
N TRP A 48 -11.81 -13.41 -4.75
CA TRP A 48 -10.42 -13.87 -4.88
C TRP A 48 -9.97 -14.60 -3.63
N GLN A 49 -9.26 -15.71 -3.83
CA GLN A 49 -8.68 -16.51 -2.75
C GLN A 49 -7.17 -16.44 -2.85
N PHE A 50 -6.53 -16.09 -1.73
CA PHE A 50 -5.07 -15.97 -1.63
C PHE A 50 -4.55 -16.86 -0.50
N THR A 51 -3.40 -17.47 -0.74
CA THR A 51 -2.62 -18.14 0.29
C THR A 51 -1.47 -17.23 0.73
N TYR A 52 -1.08 -17.35 1.99
CA TYR A 52 0.11 -16.66 2.48
C TYR A 52 1.36 -17.39 1.99
N GLU A 53 2.32 -16.61 1.49
CA GLU A 53 3.66 -17.03 1.16
C GLU A 53 4.57 -17.00 2.41
N SER A 54 5.74 -17.64 2.35
CA SER A 54 6.70 -17.65 3.47
C SER A 54 7.23 -16.26 3.84
N ARG A 55 7.29 -15.35 2.86
CA ARG A 55 7.77 -13.96 2.99
C ARG A 55 6.72 -12.99 3.53
N ASP A 56 5.49 -13.45 3.73
CA ASP A 56 4.46 -12.63 4.35
C ASP A 56 4.76 -12.43 5.84
N VAL A 57 4.70 -11.16 6.27
CA VAL A 57 4.75 -10.82 7.69
C VAL A 57 3.41 -11.24 8.30
N ARG A 58 3.47 -12.19 9.23
CA ARG A 58 2.29 -12.75 9.92
C ARG A 58 2.34 -12.54 11.43
N ASP A 59 3.49 -12.12 11.95
CA ASP A 59 3.62 -11.75 13.35
C ASP A 59 3.01 -10.38 13.58
N LYS A 60 1.87 -10.35 14.27
CA LYS A 60 1.16 -9.12 14.61
C LYS A 60 1.95 -8.21 15.55
N LYS A 61 2.96 -8.72 16.26
CA LYS A 61 3.89 -7.91 17.06
C LYS A 61 4.85 -7.12 16.17
N VAL A 62 5.14 -7.63 14.97
CA VAL A 62 6.00 -6.97 13.98
C VAL A 62 5.21 -5.99 13.13
N HIS A 63 4.02 -6.38 12.67
CA HIS A 63 3.08 -5.46 12.03
C HIS A 63 1.65 -5.99 12.17
N PRO A 64 0.71 -5.21 12.71
CA PRO A 64 -0.63 -5.69 13.09
C PRO A 64 -1.53 -6.10 11.94
N ALA A 65 -1.40 -5.41 10.81
CA ALA A 65 -2.39 -5.42 9.74
C ALA A 65 -1.72 -5.47 8.35
N THR A 66 -1.01 -6.56 8.07
CA THR A 66 -0.46 -6.82 6.73
C THR A 66 -1.44 -7.59 5.86
N PHE A 67 -1.55 -7.22 4.59
CA PHE A 67 -2.18 -8.05 3.56
C PHE A 67 -1.16 -8.99 2.90
N PRO A 68 -1.59 -10.10 2.26
CA PRO A 68 -0.69 -11.02 1.58
C PRO A 68 -0.01 -10.39 0.35
N ILE A 69 1.24 -10.75 0.10
CA ILE A 69 1.98 -10.38 -1.13
C ILE A 69 1.19 -10.78 -2.38
N ALA A 70 0.54 -11.95 -2.38
CA ALA A 70 -0.22 -12.44 -3.53
C ALA A 70 -1.40 -11.53 -3.91
N LEU A 71 -2.09 -10.95 -2.91
CA LEU A 71 -3.14 -9.96 -3.15
C LEU A 71 -2.55 -8.70 -3.79
N SER A 72 -1.45 -8.20 -3.22
CA SER A 72 -0.78 -7.01 -3.74
C SER A 72 -0.31 -7.20 -5.17
N LYS A 73 0.28 -8.36 -5.49
CA LYS A 73 0.70 -8.69 -6.85
C LYS A 73 -0.48 -8.63 -7.82
N LYS A 74 -1.61 -9.24 -7.43
CA LYS A 74 -2.80 -9.29 -8.27
C LYS A 74 -3.32 -7.90 -8.63
N VAL A 75 -3.38 -6.99 -7.66
CA VAL A 75 -3.83 -5.60 -7.88
C VAL A 75 -2.83 -4.83 -8.74
N ILE A 76 -1.53 -4.95 -8.47
CA ILE A 76 -0.50 -4.28 -9.27
C ILE A 76 -0.54 -4.74 -10.72
N GLU A 77 -0.63 -6.05 -10.98
CA GLU A 77 -0.73 -6.59 -12.33
C GLU A 77 -1.99 -6.15 -13.07
N LEU A 78 -3.09 -5.91 -12.35
CA LEU A 78 -4.36 -5.49 -12.96
C LEU A 78 -4.30 -4.06 -13.52
N PHE A 79 -3.59 -3.17 -12.84
CA PHE A 79 -3.68 -1.72 -13.10
C PHE A 79 -2.35 -1.11 -13.57
N THR A 80 -1.32 -1.92 -13.82
CA THR A 80 -0.02 -1.42 -14.29
C THR A 80 0.65 -2.33 -15.31
N HIS A 81 1.46 -1.70 -16.15
CA HIS A 81 2.51 -2.34 -16.94
C HIS A 81 3.83 -2.43 -16.15
N GLN A 82 4.72 -3.32 -16.58
CA GLN A 82 6.09 -3.36 -16.05
C GLN A 82 6.78 -2.00 -16.26
N GLY A 83 7.62 -1.59 -15.31
CA GLY A 83 8.34 -0.31 -15.31
C GLY A 83 7.52 0.90 -14.83
N GLU A 84 6.19 0.77 -14.72
CA GLU A 84 5.36 1.83 -14.18
C GLU A 84 5.49 1.99 -12.67
N LEU A 85 5.05 3.15 -12.17
CA LEU A 85 5.20 3.55 -10.79
C LEU A 85 3.95 3.25 -9.96
N VAL A 86 4.17 2.54 -8.85
CA VAL A 86 3.19 2.26 -7.80
C VAL A 86 3.51 3.12 -6.57
N LEU A 87 2.50 3.74 -5.98
CA LEU A 87 2.60 4.47 -4.71
C LEU A 87 1.85 3.73 -3.60
N ASP A 88 2.49 3.58 -2.45
CA ASP A 88 1.85 3.19 -1.20
C ASP A 88 2.04 4.30 -0.14
N PRO A 89 1.02 5.14 0.13
CA PRO A 89 1.13 6.20 1.14
C PRO A 89 1.31 5.71 2.58
N PHE A 90 1.03 4.43 2.85
CA PHE A 90 1.03 3.84 4.19
C PHE A 90 1.71 2.46 4.15
N VAL A 91 2.99 2.46 3.76
CA VAL A 91 3.69 1.25 3.31
C VAL A 91 3.90 0.22 4.42
N GLY A 92 3.99 0.66 5.68
CA GLY A 92 4.18 -0.22 6.84
C GLY A 92 5.31 -1.21 6.61
N SER A 93 4.99 -2.50 6.71
CA SER A 93 5.98 -3.56 6.53
C SER A 93 6.62 -3.66 5.14
N GLY A 94 6.15 -2.96 4.11
CA GLY A 94 6.75 -3.03 2.76
C GLY A 94 6.10 -4.00 1.78
N THR A 95 4.92 -4.57 2.07
CA THR A 95 4.31 -5.61 1.22
C THR A 95 4.08 -5.13 -0.22
N THR A 96 3.61 -3.89 -0.41
CA THR A 96 3.41 -3.31 -1.75
C THR A 96 4.70 -3.21 -2.55
N LEU A 97 5.78 -2.71 -1.95
CA LEU A 97 7.09 -2.59 -2.60
C LEU A 97 7.68 -3.96 -2.93
N VAL A 98 7.54 -4.93 -2.01
CA VAL A 98 7.94 -6.32 -2.25
C VAL A 98 7.21 -6.91 -3.45
N ALA A 99 5.90 -6.72 -3.54
CA ALA A 99 5.09 -7.22 -4.65
C ALA A 99 5.40 -6.50 -5.97
N ALA A 100 5.55 -5.18 -5.94
CA ALA A 100 5.94 -4.39 -7.11
C ALA A 100 7.31 -4.84 -7.65
N ASN A 101 8.26 -5.07 -6.75
CA ASN A 101 9.58 -5.58 -7.11
C ASN A 101 9.47 -6.96 -7.78
N ASP A 102 8.78 -7.93 -7.17
CA ASP A 102 8.56 -9.27 -7.76
C ASP A 102 7.99 -9.20 -9.19
N LEU A 103 7.27 -8.12 -9.50
CA LEU A 103 6.59 -7.88 -10.77
C LEU A 103 7.34 -6.96 -11.73
N ASN A 104 8.56 -6.51 -11.42
CA ASN A 104 9.31 -5.52 -12.21
C ASN A 104 8.56 -4.18 -12.37
N ARG A 105 7.86 -3.71 -11.33
CA ARG A 105 7.28 -2.36 -11.23
C ARG A 105 8.08 -1.53 -10.25
N ASN A 106 8.25 -0.25 -10.55
CA ASN A 106 8.87 0.68 -9.62
C ASN A 106 7.88 1.04 -8.53
N ALA A 107 8.33 1.21 -7.29
CA ALA A 107 7.43 1.67 -6.24
C ALA A 107 8.08 2.61 -5.25
N ILE A 108 7.26 3.52 -4.74
CA ILE A 108 7.57 4.40 -3.61
C ILE A 108 6.57 4.09 -2.49
N GLY A 109 7.08 3.97 -1.27
CA GLY A 109 6.29 3.75 -0.07
C GLY A 109 6.62 4.75 1.02
N PHE A 110 5.60 5.22 1.75
CA PHE A 110 5.76 6.17 2.86
C PHE A 110 5.30 5.57 4.18
N ASP A 111 6.05 5.82 5.24
CA ASP A 111 5.64 5.55 6.61
C ASP A 111 6.26 6.58 7.57
N LEU A 112 5.57 6.92 8.65
CA LEU A 112 6.10 7.80 9.70
C LEU A 112 7.15 7.09 10.57
N GLN A 113 7.00 5.79 10.78
CA GLN A 113 7.80 5.04 11.74
C GLN A 113 9.08 4.51 11.11
N GLN A 114 10.24 4.94 11.63
CA GLN A 114 11.55 4.45 11.18
C GLN A 114 11.67 2.92 11.23
N SER A 115 11.08 2.29 12.25
CA SER A 115 11.08 0.82 12.41
C SER A 115 10.42 0.09 11.22
N TYR A 116 9.37 0.65 10.64
CA TYR A 116 8.71 0.09 9.46
C TYR A 116 9.52 0.32 8.19
N ILE A 117 10.14 1.49 8.05
CA ILE A 117 11.07 1.77 6.95
C ILE A 117 12.28 0.82 6.98
N ASP A 118 12.85 0.57 8.16
CA ASP A 118 13.96 -0.38 8.34
C ASP A 118 13.54 -1.81 8.00
N LEU A 119 12.34 -2.22 8.43
CA LEU A 119 11.77 -3.53 8.10
C LEU A 119 11.55 -3.67 6.58
N CYS A 120 11.01 -2.64 5.94
CA CYS A 120 10.80 -2.59 4.50
C CYS A 120 12.15 -2.76 3.77
N GLU A 121 13.17 -1.99 4.16
CA GLU A 121 14.50 -2.07 3.56
C GLU A 121 15.11 -3.46 3.71
N LYS A 122 15.03 -4.04 4.91
CA LYS A 122 15.51 -5.41 5.17
C LYS A 122 14.82 -6.43 4.27
N ARG A 123 13.49 -6.35 4.11
CA ARG A 123 12.72 -7.25 3.24
C ARG A 123 13.09 -7.10 1.78
N LEU A 124 13.34 -5.88 1.32
CA LEU A 124 13.75 -5.61 -0.07
C LEU A 124 15.17 -6.12 -0.34
N LYS A 125 16.12 -5.87 0.57
CA LYS A 125 17.50 -6.37 0.46
C LYS A 125 17.60 -7.89 0.47
N ALA A 126 16.66 -8.58 1.15
CA ALA A 126 16.60 -10.03 1.16
C ALA A 126 16.15 -10.66 -0.18
N GLN A 127 15.73 -9.87 -1.16
CA GLN A 127 15.35 -10.37 -2.47
C GLN A 127 16.55 -10.40 -3.40
N ALA A 128 16.96 -11.60 -3.81
CA ALA A 128 17.96 -11.78 -4.86
C ALA A 128 17.24 -12.02 -6.21
N ASN A 129 17.09 -10.97 -7.02
CA ASN A 129 16.71 -11.13 -8.42
C ASN A 129 17.65 -10.31 -9.30
N LEU A 130 18.61 -11.01 -9.93
CA LEU A 130 19.65 -10.42 -10.77
C LEU A 130 19.10 -9.76 -12.05
N PHE A 131 17.92 -10.19 -12.51
CA PHE A 131 17.31 -9.67 -13.73
C PHE A 131 16.34 -8.51 -13.46
N ASN A 132 16.07 -8.21 -12.19
CA ASN A 132 15.12 -7.19 -11.80
C ASN A 132 15.71 -5.78 -11.96
N LYS A 133 15.03 -4.96 -12.78
CA LYS A 133 15.41 -3.57 -13.06
C LYS A 133 14.61 -2.55 -12.26
N ALA A 134 13.63 -3.00 -11.48
CA ALA A 134 12.79 -2.12 -10.68
C ALA A 134 13.57 -1.41 -9.58
N GLN A 135 13.07 -0.22 -9.24
CA GLN A 135 13.53 0.65 -8.19
C GLN A 135 12.48 0.65 -7.08
N GLN A 136 12.93 0.48 -5.84
CA GLN A 136 12.06 0.46 -4.66
C GLN A 136 12.56 1.50 -3.68
N ILE A 137 11.71 2.45 -3.30
CA ILE A 137 12.10 3.57 -2.44
C ILE A 137 11.15 3.61 -1.25
N ALA A 138 11.68 3.43 -0.04
CA ALA A 138 10.94 3.61 1.20
C ALA A 138 11.32 4.96 1.83
N ILE A 139 10.32 5.78 2.19
CA ILE A 139 10.52 7.14 2.65
C ILE A 139 9.89 7.30 4.03
N GLN A 140 10.70 7.76 4.98
CA GLN A 140 10.27 8.11 6.32
C GLN A 140 9.72 9.55 6.31
N ASP A 141 8.44 9.73 6.01
CA ASP A 141 7.75 11.03 6.13
C ASP A 141 6.24 10.78 6.21
N ASP A 142 5.53 11.84 6.55
CA ASP A 142 4.07 11.87 6.55
C ASP A 142 3.50 11.77 5.13
N ALA A 143 2.40 11.02 4.97
CA ALA A 143 1.67 10.93 3.71
C ALA A 143 1.21 12.30 3.17
N ARG A 144 0.96 13.28 4.06
CA ARG A 144 0.64 14.68 3.70
C ARG A 144 1.78 15.39 2.98
N ASN A 145 3.01 14.85 2.99
CA ASN A 145 4.16 15.44 2.33
C ASN A 145 4.52 14.78 1.00
N ILE A 146 3.77 13.77 0.54
CA ILE A 146 4.13 12.96 -0.65
C ILE A 146 4.34 13.82 -1.91
N TYR A 147 3.52 14.86 -2.11
CA TYR A 147 3.64 15.77 -3.26
C TYR A 147 5.00 16.49 -3.35
N LYS A 148 5.77 16.57 -2.26
CA LYS A 148 7.12 17.15 -2.25
C LYS A 148 8.16 16.24 -2.90
N TYR A 149 7.87 14.94 -3.03
CA TYR A 149 8.82 13.93 -3.50
C TYR A 149 8.56 13.47 -4.94
N ILE A 150 7.32 13.55 -5.40
CA ILE A 150 6.90 12.91 -6.65
C ILE A 150 6.44 13.97 -7.64
N GLU A 151 6.88 13.87 -8.90
CA GLU A 151 6.43 14.76 -9.97
C GLU A 151 4.98 14.49 -10.37
N GLN A 152 4.29 15.52 -10.87
CA GLN A 152 2.92 15.39 -11.37
C GLN A 152 2.84 14.35 -12.51
N GLU A 153 1.69 13.70 -12.63
CA GLU A 153 1.41 12.74 -13.70
C GLU A 153 2.45 11.62 -13.86
N THR A 154 3.00 11.10 -12.75
CA THR A 154 3.99 10.01 -12.79
C THR A 154 3.44 8.69 -12.24
N ILE A 155 2.47 8.73 -11.34
CA ILE A 155 1.95 7.55 -10.66
C ILE A 155 0.92 6.84 -11.55
N SER A 156 1.09 5.54 -11.78
CA SER A 156 0.13 4.72 -12.53
C SER A 156 -0.88 4.01 -11.60
N LEU A 157 -0.47 3.73 -10.35
CA LEU A 157 -1.32 3.08 -9.35
C LEU A 157 -1.00 3.57 -7.94
N ILE A 158 -2.02 3.98 -7.20
CA ILE A 158 -1.96 4.05 -5.73
C ILE A 158 -2.58 2.75 -5.21
N TRP A 159 -1.80 1.98 -4.44
CA TRP A 159 -2.27 0.75 -3.79
C TRP A 159 -1.82 0.75 -2.33
N THR A 160 -2.78 0.72 -1.42
CA THR A 160 -2.48 0.85 0.01
C THR A 160 -3.57 0.27 0.91
N SER A 161 -3.25 0.15 2.19
CA SER A 161 -4.17 -0.18 3.28
C SER A 161 -3.95 0.83 4.41
N PRO A 162 -4.73 1.93 4.47
CA PRO A 162 -4.48 3.03 5.41
C PRO A 162 -4.61 2.60 6.88
N PRO A 163 -3.99 3.34 7.81
CA PRO A 163 -4.20 3.16 9.25
C PRO A 163 -5.62 3.59 9.62
N TYR A 164 -6.47 2.64 10.01
CA TYR A 164 -7.85 2.94 10.41
C TYR A 164 -7.87 3.51 11.84
N ALA A 165 -7.96 4.84 11.96
CA ALA A 165 -8.08 5.59 13.22
C ALA A 165 -9.06 4.92 14.18
N ASN A 166 -8.58 4.49 15.36
CA ASN A 166 -9.36 4.06 16.54
C ASN A 166 -10.55 3.08 16.35
N LEU A 167 -10.88 2.62 15.14
CA LEU A 167 -11.92 1.62 14.85
C LEU A 167 -11.48 0.22 15.31
N LEU A 168 -10.18 0.05 15.59
CA LEU A 168 -9.59 -1.12 16.25
C LEU A 168 -9.58 -1.03 17.79
N ASN A 169 -9.95 0.12 18.40
CA ASN A 169 -10.08 0.25 19.86
C ASN A 169 -11.36 -0.34 20.44
N ARG A 170 -12.17 -1.03 19.62
CA ARG A 170 -13.15 -1.99 20.15
C ARG A 170 -12.40 -3.24 20.60
N ARG A 171 -12.56 -3.66 21.87
CA ARG A 171 -12.14 -5.00 22.32
C ARG A 171 -12.58 -6.01 21.26
N ARG A 172 -11.63 -6.67 20.59
CA ARG A 172 -11.95 -7.75 19.65
C ARG A 172 -12.80 -8.79 20.39
N LYS A 173 -14.10 -8.85 20.10
CA LYS A 173 -14.92 -10.00 20.45
C LYS A 173 -14.44 -11.15 19.57
N ASN A 174 -14.27 -12.33 20.15
CA ASN A 174 -13.77 -13.51 19.44
C ASN A 174 -14.63 -13.72 18.18
N LYS A 175 -14.04 -13.58 16.97
CA LYS A 175 -14.72 -13.92 15.70
C LYS A 175 -15.00 -15.44 15.59
N SER A 176 -14.44 -16.24 16.50
CA SER A 176 -14.61 -17.68 16.60
C SER A 176 -15.62 -18.03 17.68
N ARG A 177 -16.65 -18.84 17.34
CA ARG A 177 -17.52 -19.52 18.31
C ARG A 177 -16.78 -20.56 19.17
N ARG A 178 -15.53 -20.90 18.83
CA ARG A 178 -14.66 -21.78 19.61
C ARG A 178 -13.75 -20.92 20.48
N ASP A 179 -13.77 -21.23 21.77
CA ASP A 179 -12.98 -20.58 22.80
C ASP A 179 -11.49 -20.90 22.59
N ARG A 180 -10.84 -20.12 21.74
CA ARG A 180 -9.38 -20.17 21.56
C ARG A 180 -8.81 -19.03 22.39
N ASN A 181 -7.99 -19.40 23.37
CA ASN A 181 -7.24 -18.44 24.18
C ASN A 181 -6.15 -17.80 23.31
N ASN A 182 -6.55 -16.83 22.50
CA ASN A 182 -5.63 -15.98 21.77
C ASN A 182 -5.21 -14.89 22.76
N GLU A 183 -3.93 -14.79 23.11
CA GLU A 183 -3.31 -13.79 24.03
C GLU A 183 -3.55 -12.30 23.65
N GLN A 184 -4.43 -12.05 22.68
CA GLN A 184 -4.85 -10.79 22.07
C GLN A 184 -6.25 -10.35 22.54
N LEU A 185 -6.97 -11.16 23.34
CA LEU A 185 -8.28 -10.80 23.84
C LEU A 185 -8.17 -9.59 24.79
N GLY A 186 -8.66 -8.43 24.36
CA GLY A 186 -8.72 -7.22 25.19
C GLY A 186 -7.51 -6.29 25.15
N LYS A 187 -6.52 -6.51 24.29
CA LYS A 187 -5.37 -5.59 24.11
C LYS A 187 -5.67 -4.51 23.07
N ILE A 188 -5.31 -3.27 23.40
CA ILE A 188 -5.34 -2.10 22.49
C ILE A 188 -4.17 -2.21 21.51
N GLU A 189 -4.47 -2.31 20.22
CA GLU A 189 -3.51 -2.40 19.10
C GLU A 189 -3.09 -0.98 18.65
N GLN A 190 -2.75 -0.07 19.57
CA GLN A 190 -2.31 1.30 19.26
C GLN A 190 -0.78 1.38 19.36
N TYR A 191 -0.12 1.44 18.20
CA TYR A 191 1.33 1.21 18.07
C TYR A 191 2.18 2.48 18.13
N SER A 192 1.60 3.66 17.95
CA SER A 192 2.32 4.93 17.93
C SER A 192 1.81 5.89 19.00
N GLN A 193 2.74 6.69 19.52
CA GLN A 193 2.45 7.87 20.33
C GLN A 193 2.74 9.16 19.55
N ASP A 194 3.03 9.05 18.25
CA ASP A 194 3.29 10.20 17.38
C ASP A 194 1.96 10.92 17.08
N PRO A 195 1.83 12.23 17.38
CA PRO A 195 0.62 13.00 17.10
C PRO A 195 0.31 13.12 15.60
N ARG A 196 1.27 12.84 14.72
CA ARG A 196 1.07 12.78 13.27
C ARG A 196 0.40 11.48 12.83
N ASP A 197 0.40 10.44 13.66
CA ASP A 197 -0.19 9.15 13.32
C ASP A 197 -1.71 9.26 13.26
N LEU A 198 -2.23 9.15 12.03
CA LEU A 198 -3.65 9.10 11.71
C LEU A 198 -4.41 8.06 12.54
N GLY A 199 -3.75 6.97 12.93
CA GLY A 199 -4.31 5.91 13.78
C GLY A 199 -4.78 6.40 15.16
N THR A 200 -4.28 7.55 15.63
CA THR A 200 -4.58 8.11 16.97
C THR A 200 -5.65 9.20 16.98
N MET A 201 -6.04 9.70 15.80
CA MET A 201 -6.94 10.86 15.63
C MET A 201 -8.40 10.55 15.96
N ALA A 202 -9.18 11.61 16.20
CA ALA A 202 -10.65 11.52 16.20
C ALA A 202 -11.17 11.20 14.79
N LEU A 203 -12.40 10.70 14.67
CA LEU A 203 -12.94 10.24 13.39
C LEU A 203 -13.08 11.39 12.37
N GLU A 204 -13.51 12.55 12.84
CA GLU A 204 -13.68 13.76 12.04
C GLU A 204 -12.33 14.24 11.49
N GLU A 205 -11.34 14.43 12.38
CA GLU A 205 -9.97 14.84 12.03
C GLU A 205 -9.29 13.82 11.09
N TYR A 206 -9.50 12.52 11.32
CA TYR A 206 -9.02 11.47 10.45
C TYR A 206 -9.62 11.57 9.04
N THR A 207 -10.92 11.84 8.95
CA THR A 207 -11.63 11.93 7.66
C THR A 207 -11.12 13.13 6.87
N GLU A 208 -10.94 14.29 7.52
CA GLU A 208 -10.34 15.48 6.91
C GLU A 208 -8.92 15.20 6.45
N ALA A 209 -8.07 14.64 7.32
CA ALA A 209 -6.68 14.34 6.98
C ALA A 209 -6.55 13.34 5.81
N MET A 210 -7.41 12.32 5.76
CA MET A 210 -7.46 11.40 4.63
C MET A 210 -7.92 12.08 3.34
N GLY A 211 -8.91 12.98 3.43
CA GLY A 211 -9.35 13.83 2.33
C GLY A 211 -8.20 14.65 1.75
N ASP A 212 -7.51 15.40 2.61
CA ASP A 212 -6.36 16.24 2.24
C ASP A 212 -5.23 15.43 1.59
N ILE A 213 -4.92 14.25 2.15
CA ILE A 213 -3.92 13.34 1.59
C ILE A 213 -4.32 12.97 0.17
N TYR A 214 -5.50 12.38 -0.05
CA TYR A 214 -5.89 11.93 -1.38
C TYR A 214 -6.05 13.08 -2.37
N GLU A 215 -6.56 14.24 -1.96
CA GLU A 215 -6.62 15.44 -2.79
C GLU A 215 -5.22 15.83 -3.28
N SER A 216 -4.23 15.85 -2.38
CA SER A 216 -2.83 16.16 -2.74
C SER A 216 -2.19 15.13 -3.67
N LEU A 217 -2.70 13.90 -3.69
CA LEU A 217 -2.21 12.82 -4.56
C LEU A 217 -2.81 12.87 -5.96
N LEU A 218 -3.98 13.49 -6.16
CA LEU A 218 -4.67 13.52 -7.46
C LEU A 218 -3.80 14.08 -8.60
N PRO A 219 -3.07 15.21 -8.45
CA PRO A 219 -2.21 15.74 -9.52
C PRO A 219 -1.01 14.85 -9.84
N LEU A 220 -0.65 13.91 -8.96
CA LEU A 220 0.48 13.02 -9.15
C LEU A 220 0.13 11.80 -10.01
N LEU A 221 -1.16 11.51 -10.15
CA LEU A 221 -1.68 10.42 -10.97
C LEU A 221 -1.59 10.77 -12.45
N LYS A 222 -1.15 9.80 -13.26
CA LYS A 222 -1.31 9.89 -14.72
C LYS A 222 -2.78 9.91 -15.12
N PRO A 223 -3.12 10.43 -16.31
CA PRO A 223 -4.40 10.15 -16.94
C PRO A 223 -4.67 8.63 -16.97
N LYS A 224 -5.87 8.21 -16.54
CA LYS A 224 -6.30 6.80 -16.46
C LYS A 224 -5.56 5.94 -15.42
N ALA A 225 -4.80 6.56 -14.51
CA ALA A 225 -4.27 5.85 -13.37
C ALA A 225 -5.40 5.45 -12.40
N HIS A 226 -5.05 4.55 -11.48
CA HIS A 226 -6.00 3.96 -10.54
C HIS A 226 -5.59 4.26 -9.11
N CYS A 227 -6.57 4.55 -8.26
CA CYS A 227 -6.41 4.50 -6.81
C CYS A 227 -7.22 3.32 -6.28
N VAL A 228 -6.55 2.39 -5.61
CA VAL A 228 -7.16 1.18 -5.06
C VAL A 228 -6.78 1.11 -3.57
N ILE A 229 -7.80 1.08 -2.72
CA ILE A 229 -7.62 1.08 -1.27
C ILE A 229 -8.17 -0.24 -0.72
N ASN A 230 -7.33 -0.98 0.00
CA ASN A 230 -7.72 -2.20 0.68
C ASN A 230 -8.40 -1.88 2.01
N VAL A 231 -9.72 -1.95 2.04
CA VAL A 231 -10.52 -1.73 3.25
C VAL A 231 -11.01 -3.07 3.82
N PRO A 232 -10.72 -3.39 5.09
CA PRO A 232 -11.24 -4.60 5.71
C PRO A 232 -12.75 -4.47 5.99
N ASP A 233 -13.47 -5.59 6.03
CA ASP A 233 -14.88 -5.61 6.44
C ASP A 233 -15.05 -4.96 7.82
N MET A 234 -15.79 -3.85 7.85
CA MET A 234 -16.07 -3.10 9.08
C MET A 234 -17.46 -3.44 9.62
N TRP A 235 -17.55 -3.50 10.94
CA TRP A 235 -18.80 -3.72 11.67
C TRP A 235 -19.07 -2.52 12.57
N TRP A 236 -20.14 -1.79 12.27
CA TRP A 236 -20.59 -0.64 13.06
C TRP A 236 -21.97 -0.94 13.64
N GLU A 237 -22.10 -0.84 14.97
CA GLU A 237 -23.38 -1.04 15.67
C GLU A 237 -24.18 -2.28 15.22
N GLU A 238 -23.49 -3.44 15.17
CA GLU A 238 -24.07 -4.73 14.75
C GLU A 238 -24.55 -4.81 13.29
N ARG A 239 -24.25 -3.78 12.48
CA ARG A 239 -24.43 -3.78 11.03
C ARG A 239 -23.06 -3.88 10.35
N SER A 240 -22.96 -4.75 9.35
CA SER A 240 -21.81 -4.76 8.43
C SER A 240 -21.86 -3.49 7.59
N ILE A 241 -20.86 -2.62 7.71
CA ILE A 241 -20.64 -1.54 6.75
C ILE A 241 -19.59 -2.05 5.77
N ASN A 242 -20.05 -2.50 4.61
CA ASN A 242 -19.18 -2.82 3.49
C ASN A 242 -18.69 -1.51 2.89
N TYR A 243 -17.49 -1.05 3.28
CA TYR A 243 -16.79 -0.07 2.46
C TYR A 243 -16.28 -0.81 1.23
N PHE A 244 -17.03 -0.67 0.14
CA PHE A 244 -16.60 -1.12 -1.18
C PHE A 244 -15.23 -0.50 -1.48
N PHE A 245 -14.38 -1.29 -2.15
CA PHE A 245 -13.19 -0.80 -2.83
C PHE A 245 -13.51 0.56 -3.45
N LEU A 246 -12.89 1.63 -2.95
CA LEU A 246 -12.94 2.93 -3.62
C LEU A 246 -12.08 2.77 -4.88
N TYR A 247 -12.74 2.42 -5.98
CA TYR A 247 -12.19 2.46 -7.31
C TYR A 247 -12.31 3.90 -7.81
N GLY A 248 -11.28 4.70 -7.56
CA GLY A 248 -11.15 6.03 -8.16
C GLY A 248 -10.50 5.89 -9.53
N HIS A 249 -11.27 6.08 -10.61
CA HIS A 249 -10.67 6.32 -11.92
C HIS A 249 -10.38 7.82 -12.02
N ALA A 250 -9.10 8.20 -12.11
CA ALA A 250 -8.73 9.57 -12.42
C ALA A 250 -9.09 9.84 -13.89
N MET A 251 -10.34 10.22 -14.14
CA MET A 251 -10.78 10.80 -15.40
C MET A 251 -10.40 12.29 -15.35
N LEU A 252 -9.11 12.58 -15.52
CA LEU A 252 -8.68 13.93 -15.87
C LEU A 252 -9.05 14.10 -17.36
N ASN A 253 -10.05 14.94 -17.61
CA ASN A 253 -10.50 15.34 -18.95
C ASN A 253 -9.43 16.16 -19.66
#